data_AF-A0A941EBS5-F1
#
_entry.id   AF-A0A941EBS5-F1
#
_cell.length_a   1.000
_cell.length_b   1.000
_cell.length_c   1.000
_cell.angle_alpha   90.00
_cell.angle_beta   90.00
_cell.angle_gamma   90.00
#
_symmetry.space_group_name_H-M   'P 1'
#
loop_
_entity.id
_entity.type
_entity.pdbx_description
1 polymer ?
#
loop_
_entity_poly.entity_id
_entity_poly.type
_entity_poly.pdbx_seq_one_letter_code
_entity_poly.pdbx_strand_id
1 'polypeptide(L)'
;MADGKGVTRSADRDLTVPAPRVNRRKGKSPRKAHKPMTRGRKIRRRIFRAVALVLVLVLGYVGYTIEPYLTYAGSDTVAARVAEWGRDHHLSWAVTWLENETYKAPPTGGKLSNQQVKTLQGATISPAQAARDELPANIPPLASGTVQDEGVWHPAVSDSAGVPILEWAGLRPDAEHTSELAYVAWMNQKAMTFQLHPGSQQPGGTFSTPDDIPAGSRTNLIATWNGGFKVNPNDSLSGYYQDGKTVRALVDGKASEVFYKDGSLKIGEWGRDLTMTPQVVSVRQNLSLLVDNGQVQAAGNSGSGTKWGVTVNNAFFVPRSGVGITAKGDIVYVGGQDLSVDTLAKLLKQAGAVNAMELDINADWTSYMYYTVTGTSAGDPTPTKLWDFTQPADRYYQPSSRDFVAVYKR
;
A
#
# COMPACT_ATOMS: atom_id res chain seq x y z
N MET A 1 -16.27 -20.50 82.22
CA MET A 1 -16.65 -19.09 81.95
C MET A 1 -18.01 -19.16 81.26
N ALA A 2 -19.15 -19.35 81.95
CA ALA A 2 -19.75 -18.51 83.00
C ALA A 2 -19.86 -17.06 82.47
N ASP A 3 -21.02 -16.41 82.28
CA ASP A 3 -22.33 -16.41 82.96
C ASP A 3 -23.40 -15.88 81.97
N GLY A 4 -24.72 -16.10 82.04
CA GLY A 4 -25.66 -16.13 83.17
C GLY A 4 -26.66 -14.96 82.99
N LYS A 5 -27.86 -15.20 82.42
CA LYS A 5 -29.20 -15.23 83.07
C LYS A 5 -29.63 -13.99 83.89
N GLY A 6 -30.91 -13.63 83.71
CA GLY A 6 -31.79 -13.09 84.78
C GLY A 6 -32.18 -11.61 84.63
N VAL A 7 -33.40 -11.24 84.23
CA VAL A 7 -34.68 -11.18 84.99
C VAL A 7 -34.75 -10.01 85.99
N THR A 8 -35.77 -9.15 85.84
CA THR A 8 -36.73 -8.59 86.87
C THR A 8 -37.38 -7.31 86.28
N ARG A 9 -38.70 -7.25 86.01
CA ARG A 9 -39.86 -6.96 86.91
C ARG A 9 -39.62 -5.80 87.88
N SER A 10 -40.43 -4.73 87.81
CA SER A 10 -41.65 -4.57 88.62
C SER A 10 -42.19 -3.12 88.61
N ALA A 11 -43.53 -3.02 88.67
CA ALA A 11 -44.37 -2.03 89.38
C ALA A 11 -44.26 -0.53 89.00
N ASP A 12 -45.29 0.29 89.05
CA ASP A 12 -46.64 0.15 89.60
C ASP A 12 -47.56 1.24 88.96
N ARG A 13 -48.86 0.95 88.99
CA ARG A 13 -50.04 1.83 89.12
C ARG A 13 -49.90 3.32 88.81
N ASP A 14 -50.82 3.87 88.00
CA ASP A 14 -52.09 4.30 88.59
C ASP A 14 -53.17 4.63 87.55
N LEU A 15 -54.41 4.34 87.94
CA LEU A 15 -55.65 4.57 87.21
C LEU A 15 -56.08 6.03 87.38
N THR A 16 -56.29 6.77 86.30
CA THR A 16 -57.28 7.85 86.27
C THR A 16 -57.91 7.98 84.88
N VAL A 17 -59.24 7.88 84.88
CA VAL A 17 -60.21 8.09 83.77
C VAL A 17 -61.05 9.30 84.20
N PRO A 18 -61.74 10.07 83.34
CA PRO A 18 -61.54 10.52 81.94
C PRO A 18 -61.66 12.06 81.80
N ALA A 19 -61.49 12.62 80.58
CA ALA A 19 -62.28 13.71 79.92
C ALA A 19 -61.54 14.25 78.66
N PRO A 20 -62.11 15.06 77.74
CA PRO A 20 -62.31 14.63 76.36
C PRO A 20 -61.48 15.41 75.30
N ARG A 21 -61.31 14.74 74.16
CA ARG A 21 -61.06 15.23 72.78
C ARG A 21 -60.37 16.59 72.59
N VAL A 22 -59.12 16.54 72.10
CA VAL A 22 -58.67 17.39 70.98
C VAL A 22 -57.84 16.52 70.02
N ASN A 23 -58.37 16.28 68.83
CA ASN A 23 -57.70 15.56 67.75
C ASN A 23 -56.59 16.46 67.14
N ARG A 24 -55.39 16.43 67.73
CA ARG A 24 -54.21 17.09 67.14
C ARG A 24 -53.57 16.14 66.12
N ARG A 25 -54.01 16.21 64.87
CA ARG A 25 -53.35 15.56 63.73
C ARG A 25 -51.89 16.03 63.66
N LYS A 26 -50.95 15.14 63.97
CA LYS A 26 -49.53 15.29 63.61
C LYS A 26 -49.44 15.36 62.09
N GLY A 27 -49.10 16.54 61.57
CA GLY A 27 -48.81 16.75 60.16
C GLY A 27 -47.66 15.84 59.73
N LYS A 28 -47.93 14.95 58.77
CA LYS A 28 -46.91 14.21 58.04
C LYS A 28 -46.05 15.23 57.29
N SER A 29 -44.73 15.19 57.47
CA SER A 29 -43.78 15.90 56.62
C SER A 29 -44.11 15.63 55.14
N PRO A 30 -44.20 16.66 54.28
CA PRO A 30 -44.53 16.45 52.89
C PRO A 30 -43.40 15.67 52.23
N ARG A 31 -43.71 14.49 51.68
CA ARG A 31 -42.85 13.81 50.70
C ARG A 31 -42.54 14.84 49.62
N LYS A 32 -41.25 15.13 49.36
CA LYS A 32 -40.82 15.98 48.24
C LYS A 32 -41.45 15.41 46.97
N ALA A 33 -42.51 16.05 46.48
CA ALA A 33 -43.16 15.67 45.24
C ALA A 33 -42.14 15.83 44.12
N HIS A 34 -41.81 14.75 43.41
CA HIS A 34 -41.06 14.84 42.16
C HIS A 34 -41.84 15.75 41.21
N LYS A 35 -41.36 16.99 41.01
CA LYS A 35 -41.93 17.90 40.01
C LYS A 35 -42.04 17.14 38.69
N PRO A 36 -43.24 17.00 38.10
CA PRO A 36 -43.40 16.29 36.84
C PRO A 36 -42.54 16.98 35.78
N MET A 37 -41.63 16.22 35.15
CA MET A 37 -40.78 16.76 34.09
C MET A 37 -41.66 17.42 33.03
N THR A 38 -41.40 18.70 32.74
CA THR A 38 -42.07 19.43 31.67
C THR A 38 -41.97 18.67 30.35
N ARG A 39 -43.02 18.73 29.51
CA ARG A 39 -43.12 17.99 28.24
C ARG A 39 -41.87 18.15 27.36
N GLY A 40 -41.26 19.34 27.36
CA GLY A 40 -39.98 19.64 26.69
C GLY A 40 -38.75 18.92 27.25
N ARG A 41 -38.63 18.72 28.57
CA ARG A 41 -37.53 17.93 29.17
C ARG A 41 -37.65 16.44 28.85
N LYS A 42 -38.86 15.90 28.75
CA LYS A 42 -39.08 14.50 28.32
C LYS A 42 -38.71 14.28 26.86
N ILE A 43 -39.04 15.23 25.98
CA ILE A 43 -38.67 15.20 24.56
C ILE A 43 -37.14 15.30 24.40
N ARG A 44 -36.48 16.26 25.05
CA ARG A 44 -35.00 16.36 25.03
C ARG A 44 -34.30 15.11 25.53
N ARG A 45 -34.81 14.46 26.59
CA ARG A 45 -34.26 13.19 27.09
C ARG A 45 -34.45 12.03 26.11
N ARG A 46 -35.57 12.01 25.36
CA ARG A 46 -35.80 11.01 24.29
C ARG A 46 -34.88 11.25 23.10
N ILE A 47 -34.71 12.50 22.66
CA ILE A 47 -33.75 12.87 21.61
C ILE A 47 -32.34 12.48 22.02
N PHE A 48 -31.90 12.85 23.23
CA PHE A 48 -30.58 12.49 23.73
C PHE A 48 -30.37 10.97 23.76
N ARG A 49 -31.35 10.19 24.23
CA ARG A 49 -31.27 8.72 24.21
C ARG A 49 -31.22 8.15 22.80
N ALA A 50 -31.98 8.72 21.86
CA ALA A 50 -31.95 8.30 20.47
C ALA A 50 -30.59 8.61 19.83
N VAL A 51 -30.05 9.80 20.04
CA VAL A 51 -28.69 10.19 19.59
C VAL A 51 -27.64 9.27 20.21
N ALA A 52 -27.71 9.00 21.51
CA ALA A 52 -26.79 8.10 22.19
C ALA A 52 -26.89 6.67 21.64
N LEU A 53 -28.10 6.16 21.37
CA LEU A 53 -28.30 4.84 20.77
C LEU A 53 -27.70 4.79 19.35
N VAL A 54 -27.96 5.81 18.53
CA VAL A 54 -27.38 5.93 17.19
C VAL A 54 -25.85 5.96 17.27
N LEU A 55 -25.27 6.73 18.20
CA LEU A 55 -23.83 6.76 18.41
C LEU A 55 -23.27 5.40 18.82
N VAL A 56 -23.93 4.68 19.73
CA VAL A 56 -23.50 3.33 20.12
C VAL A 56 -23.58 2.37 18.94
N LEU A 57 -24.63 2.45 18.12
CA LEU A 57 -24.75 1.61 16.92
C LEU A 57 -23.68 1.94 15.87
N VAL A 58 -23.39 3.22 15.64
CA VAL A 58 -22.34 3.67 14.73
C VAL A 58 -20.98 3.23 15.23
N LEU A 59 -20.66 3.46 16.50
CA LEU A 59 -19.39 3.04 17.10
C LEU A 59 -19.24 1.51 17.13
N GLY A 60 -20.33 0.79 17.40
CA GLY A 60 -20.36 -0.67 17.32
C GLY A 60 -20.13 -1.18 15.90
N TYR A 61 -20.75 -0.54 14.90
CA TYR A 61 -20.54 -0.85 13.48
C TYR A 61 -19.08 -0.58 13.06
N VAL A 62 -18.54 0.60 13.39
CA VAL A 62 -17.14 0.94 13.08
C VAL A 62 -16.20 -0.04 13.78
N GLY A 63 -16.39 -0.29 15.07
CA GLY A 63 -15.55 -1.21 15.84
C GLY A 63 -15.55 -2.63 15.27
N TYR A 64 -16.72 -3.14 14.88
CA TYR A 64 -16.85 -4.47 14.27
C TYR A 64 -16.23 -4.55 12.87
N THR A 65 -16.40 -3.52 12.05
CA THR A 65 -15.96 -3.55 10.63
C THR A 65 -14.49 -3.18 10.45
N ILE A 66 -13.90 -2.40 11.36
CA ILE A 66 -12.49 -2.01 11.28
C ILE A 66 -11.54 -3.06 11.87
N GLU A 67 -12.03 -3.90 12.78
CA GLU A 67 -11.22 -4.92 13.46
C GLU A 67 -10.46 -5.82 12.47
N PRO A 68 -11.07 -6.39 11.41
CA PRO A 68 -10.33 -7.19 10.43
C PRO A 68 -9.17 -6.44 9.77
N TYR A 69 -9.32 -5.13 9.52
CA TYR A 69 -8.28 -4.28 8.92
C TYR A 69 -7.13 -4.01 9.88
N LEU A 70 -7.42 -3.88 11.18
CA LEU A 70 -6.40 -3.62 12.19
C LEU A 70 -5.66 -4.89 12.65
N THR A 71 -6.22 -6.07 12.36
CA THR A 71 -5.73 -7.34 12.90
C THR A 71 -5.12 -8.28 11.86
N TYR A 72 -5.30 -8.04 10.55
CA TYR A 72 -4.64 -8.89 9.54
C TYR A 72 -3.11 -8.80 9.64
N ALA A 73 -2.44 -9.93 9.46
CA ALA A 73 -0.99 -10.03 9.51
C ALA A 73 -0.33 -9.22 8.37
N GLY A 74 0.81 -8.60 8.64
CA GLY A 74 1.60 -7.88 7.64
C GLY A 74 2.10 -6.52 8.10
N SER A 75 2.91 -5.89 7.27
CA SER A 75 3.67 -4.68 7.62
C SER A 75 2.93 -3.35 7.41
N ASP A 76 1.71 -3.38 6.87
CA ASP A 76 0.93 -2.16 6.60
C ASP A 76 0.79 -1.28 7.84
N THR A 77 0.97 0.03 7.65
CA THR A 77 0.84 1.01 8.73
C THR A 77 -0.60 1.08 9.23
N VAL A 78 -0.81 1.51 10.47
CA VAL A 78 -2.16 1.74 11.01
C VAL A 78 -2.92 2.77 10.16
N ALA A 79 -2.21 3.80 9.67
CA ALA A 79 -2.79 4.80 8.77
C ALA A 79 -3.30 4.17 7.46
N ALA A 80 -2.48 3.32 6.80
CA ALA A 80 -2.89 2.57 5.62
C ALA A 80 -4.14 1.72 5.88
N ARG A 81 -4.14 0.94 6.98
CA ARG A 81 -5.24 0.06 7.36
C ARG A 81 -6.56 0.82 7.57
N VAL A 82 -6.49 1.98 8.22
CA VAL A 82 -7.66 2.85 8.44
C VAL A 82 -8.11 3.50 7.13
N ALA A 83 -7.18 3.92 6.28
CA ALA A 83 -7.49 4.51 4.98
C ALA A 83 -8.18 3.48 4.05
N GLU A 84 -7.71 2.24 4.03
CA GLU A 84 -8.35 1.13 3.31
C GLU A 84 -9.75 0.85 3.81
N TRP A 85 -9.93 0.74 5.14
CA TRP A 85 -11.26 0.60 5.72
C TRP A 85 -12.18 1.74 5.29
N GLY A 86 -11.70 2.99 5.34
CA GLY A 86 -12.49 4.16 4.90
C GLY A 86 -12.91 4.07 3.44
N ARG A 87 -11.99 3.72 2.53
CA ARG A 87 -12.26 3.56 1.10
C ARG A 87 -13.30 2.47 0.83
N ASP A 88 -13.19 1.33 1.50
CA ASP A 88 -14.11 0.20 1.34
C ASP A 88 -15.50 0.45 1.96
N HIS A 89 -15.62 1.45 2.83
CA HIS A 89 -16.88 1.83 3.50
C HIS A 89 -17.50 3.13 2.94
N HIS A 90 -17.24 3.46 1.67
CA HIS A 90 -17.77 4.64 0.97
C HIS A 90 -17.33 5.98 1.58
N LEU A 91 -16.26 5.99 2.39
CA LEU A 91 -15.64 7.19 2.94
C LEU A 91 -14.43 7.64 2.12
N SER A 92 -14.30 7.19 0.87
CA SER A 92 -13.21 7.62 -0.03
C SER A 92 -13.11 9.14 -0.10
N TRP A 93 -14.25 9.86 -0.10
CA TRP A 93 -14.27 11.33 -0.08
C TRP A 93 -13.57 11.93 1.15
N ALA A 94 -13.68 11.30 2.33
CA ALA A 94 -13.11 11.79 3.57
C ALA A 94 -11.61 11.47 3.66
N VAL A 95 -11.23 10.27 3.22
CA VAL A 95 -9.82 9.86 3.09
C VAL A 95 -9.10 10.78 2.12
N THR A 96 -9.68 11.00 0.94
CA THR A 96 -9.20 11.94 -0.07
C THR A 96 -9.11 13.38 0.45
N TRP A 97 -10.09 13.84 1.22
CA TRP A 97 -10.03 15.16 1.84
C TRP A 97 -8.87 15.30 2.84
N LEU A 98 -8.63 14.29 3.67
CA LEU A 98 -7.53 14.29 4.64
C LEU A 98 -6.14 14.22 3.95
N GLU A 99 -6.04 13.42 2.89
CA GLU A 99 -4.85 13.36 2.03
C GLU A 99 -4.56 14.74 1.40
N ASN A 100 -5.60 15.47 0.99
CA ASN A 100 -5.46 16.82 0.43
C ASN A 100 -4.96 17.85 1.46
N GLU A 101 -5.46 17.79 2.69
CA GLU A 101 -5.06 18.75 3.74
C GLU A 101 -3.60 18.56 4.17
N THR A 102 -3.05 17.35 4.00
CA THR A 102 -1.67 17.03 4.38
C THR A 102 -0.68 17.12 3.21
N TYR A 103 -1.15 17.23 1.96
CA TYR A 103 -0.29 17.30 0.78
C TYR A 103 0.58 18.56 0.75
N LYS A 104 1.85 18.38 0.40
CA LYS A 104 2.80 19.45 0.09
C LYS A 104 3.47 19.13 -1.24
N ALA A 105 3.40 20.07 -2.18
CA ALA A 105 4.10 19.90 -3.44
C ALA A 105 5.61 19.83 -3.20
N PRO A 106 6.34 18.98 -3.94
CA PRO A 106 7.79 18.96 -3.90
C PRO A 106 8.36 20.32 -4.32
N PRO A 107 9.56 20.68 -3.84
CA PRO A 107 10.21 21.91 -4.23
C PRO A 107 10.60 21.87 -5.72
N THR A 108 10.30 22.95 -6.43
CA THR A 108 10.84 23.18 -7.78
C THR A 108 12.23 23.82 -7.68
N GLY A 109 13.18 23.28 -8.42
CA GLY A 109 14.59 23.65 -8.46
C GLY A 109 15.40 23.01 -7.34
N GLY A 110 16.52 23.65 -7.01
CA GLY A 110 17.43 23.18 -5.97
C GLY A 110 18.51 22.24 -6.50
N LYS A 111 19.31 21.71 -5.56
CA LYS A 111 20.40 20.78 -5.84
C LYS A 111 20.23 19.56 -4.97
N LEU A 112 20.65 18.41 -5.49
CA LEU A 112 20.82 17.22 -4.68
C LEU A 112 21.75 17.50 -3.50
N SER A 113 21.38 16.99 -2.33
CA SER A 113 22.25 16.96 -1.16
C SER A 113 23.49 16.11 -1.41
N ASN A 114 24.56 16.35 -0.64
CA ASN A 114 25.76 15.51 -0.70
C ASN A 114 25.46 14.03 -0.43
N GLN A 115 24.44 13.74 0.38
CA GLN A 115 24.02 12.37 0.63
C GLN A 115 23.34 11.75 -0.59
N GLN A 116 22.44 12.47 -1.25
CA GLN A 116 21.82 12.01 -2.50
C GLN A 116 22.86 11.79 -3.61
N VAL A 117 23.84 12.70 -3.75
CA VAL A 117 24.94 12.52 -4.72
C VAL A 117 25.77 11.29 -4.39
N LYS A 118 26.05 11.01 -3.10
CA LYS A 118 26.69 9.75 -2.69
C LYS A 118 25.82 8.54 -2.94
N THR A 119 24.50 8.64 -2.79
CA THR A 119 23.58 7.55 -3.13
C THR A 119 23.65 7.22 -4.61
N LEU A 120 23.86 8.19 -5.51
CA LEU A 120 24.08 7.93 -6.94
C LEU A 120 25.37 7.16 -7.21
N GLN A 121 26.36 7.24 -6.32
CA GLN A 121 27.62 6.52 -6.43
C GLN A 121 27.39 5.07 -5.98
N GLY A 122 26.96 4.20 -6.89
CA GLY A 122 26.86 2.77 -6.63
C GLY A 122 28.21 2.06 -6.70
N ALA A 123 28.18 0.74 -6.48
CA ALA A 123 29.35 -0.10 -6.71
C ALA A 123 29.78 -0.03 -8.18
N THR A 124 31.08 -0.01 -8.43
CA THR A 124 31.63 -0.07 -9.79
C THR A 124 32.18 -1.46 -10.06
N ILE A 125 31.69 -2.10 -11.12
CA ILE A 125 32.26 -3.34 -11.65
C ILE A 125 32.54 -3.10 -13.12
N SER A 126 33.70 -3.56 -13.61
CA SER A 126 34.06 -3.49 -15.03
C SER A 126 33.74 -4.84 -15.71
N PRO A 127 32.59 -4.97 -16.40
CA PRO A 127 32.25 -6.20 -17.11
C PRO A 127 33.11 -6.39 -18.37
N ALA A 128 33.29 -7.65 -18.77
CA ALA A 128 33.94 -8.02 -20.03
C ALA A 128 33.20 -7.44 -21.25
N GLN A 129 33.91 -7.17 -22.35
CA GLN A 129 33.37 -6.46 -23.51
C GLN A 129 32.11 -7.12 -24.11
N ALA A 130 32.07 -8.45 -24.22
CA ALA A 130 30.91 -9.17 -24.75
C ALA A 130 29.65 -9.04 -23.88
N ALA A 131 29.81 -8.86 -22.57
CA ALA A 131 28.69 -8.61 -21.67
C ALA A 131 28.14 -7.18 -21.86
N ARG A 132 28.97 -6.21 -22.25
CA ARG A 132 28.55 -4.81 -22.44
C ARG A 132 27.49 -4.64 -23.53
N ASP A 133 27.47 -5.50 -24.55
CA ASP A 133 26.48 -5.42 -25.63
C ASP A 133 25.07 -5.87 -25.17
N GLU A 134 25.01 -6.70 -24.11
CA GLU A 134 23.75 -7.13 -23.49
C GLU A 134 23.27 -6.17 -22.41
N LEU A 135 24.16 -5.40 -21.78
CA LEU A 135 23.84 -4.44 -20.74
C LEU A 135 23.08 -3.19 -21.29
N PRO A 136 22.27 -2.54 -20.45
CA PRO A 136 21.59 -1.31 -20.82
C PRO A 136 22.58 -0.16 -20.99
N ALA A 137 22.31 0.74 -21.94
CA ALA A 137 23.05 2.00 -22.01
C ALA A 137 22.64 2.90 -20.84
N ASN A 138 23.58 3.74 -20.36
CA ASN A 138 23.29 4.72 -19.31
C ASN A 138 22.12 5.63 -19.70
N ILE A 139 21.30 5.97 -18.71
CA ILE A 139 20.11 6.79 -18.86
C ILE A 139 20.58 8.25 -18.96
N PRO A 140 20.30 8.96 -20.07
CA PRO A 140 20.65 10.38 -20.14
C PRO A 140 19.80 11.19 -19.15
N PRO A 141 20.39 12.18 -18.44
CA PRO A 141 19.65 13.03 -17.53
C PRO A 141 18.51 13.79 -18.22
N LEU A 142 17.36 13.89 -17.54
CA LEU A 142 16.22 14.70 -17.99
C LEU A 142 16.37 16.18 -17.60
N ALA A 143 17.16 16.46 -16.57
CA ALA A 143 17.44 17.80 -16.08
C ALA A 143 18.75 18.36 -16.66
N SER A 144 18.82 19.68 -16.79
CA SER A 144 20.05 20.34 -17.24
C SER A 144 21.16 20.29 -16.18
N GLY A 145 22.40 20.45 -16.64
CA GLY A 145 23.60 20.36 -15.82
C GLY A 145 24.03 18.92 -15.55
N THR A 146 25.30 18.75 -15.20
CA THR A 146 25.89 17.44 -14.93
C THR A 146 25.90 17.16 -13.44
N VAL A 147 25.31 16.03 -13.05
CA VAL A 147 25.52 15.41 -11.75
C VAL A 147 26.32 14.14 -11.97
N GLN A 148 27.34 13.93 -11.14
CA GLN A 148 28.18 12.74 -11.23
C GLN A 148 27.34 11.48 -10.96
N ASP A 149 27.53 10.45 -11.77
CA ASP A 149 26.87 9.14 -11.68
C ASP A 149 25.34 9.18 -11.82
N GLU A 150 24.78 10.31 -12.27
CA GLU A 150 23.36 10.41 -12.64
C GLU A 150 23.06 9.55 -13.87
N GLY A 151 22.08 8.65 -13.73
CA GLY A 151 21.65 7.74 -14.80
C GLY A 151 22.67 6.66 -15.15
N VAL A 152 23.74 6.51 -14.37
CA VAL A 152 24.74 5.45 -14.55
C VAL A 152 24.25 4.16 -13.89
N TRP A 153 24.36 3.04 -14.61
CA TRP A 153 23.97 1.74 -14.09
C TRP A 153 25.01 1.17 -13.13
N HIS A 154 24.52 0.65 -12.00
CA HIS A 154 25.29 -0.01 -10.98
C HIS A 154 24.78 -1.43 -10.75
N PRO A 155 25.66 -2.45 -10.74
CA PRO A 155 25.27 -3.82 -10.52
C PRO A 155 24.78 -4.03 -9.08
N ALA A 156 23.63 -4.69 -8.95
CA ALA A 156 23.11 -5.18 -7.68
C ALA A 156 23.18 -6.71 -7.59
N VAL A 157 22.98 -7.44 -8.70
CA VAL A 157 23.14 -8.90 -8.76
C VAL A 157 23.85 -9.30 -10.05
N SER A 158 24.76 -10.26 -9.95
CA SER A 158 25.48 -10.84 -11.09
C SER A 158 25.26 -12.34 -11.21
N ASP A 159 25.45 -12.86 -12.42
CA ASP A 159 25.47 -14.30 -12.68
C ASP A 159 26.78 -14.96 -12.17
N SER A 160 26.92 -16.26 -12.39
CA SER A 160 28.13 -17.00 -11.99
C SER A 160 29.38 -16.62 -12.79
N ALA A 161 29.23 -15.98 -13.95
CA ALA A 161 30.33 -15.45 -14.76
C ALA A 161 30.71 -14.00 -14.36
N GLY A 162 30.01 -13.41 -13.39
CA GLY A 162 30.21 -12.03 -12.96
C GLY A 162 29.57 -10.99 -13.88
N VAL A 163 28.67 -11.40 -14.78
CA VAL A 163 27.91 -10.49 -15.63
C VAL A 163 26.71 -9.95 -14.85
N PRO A 164 26.50 -8.62 -14.78
CA PRO A 164 25.32 -8.06 -14.16
C PRO A 164 24.04 -8.58 -14.82
N ILE A 165 23.12 -9.10 -14.00
CA ILE A 165 21.78 -9.50 -14.43
C ILE A 165 20.71 -8.58 -13.85
N LEU A 166 21.03 -7.88 -12.76
CA LEU A 166 20.20 -6.84 -12.18
C LEU A 166 21.07 -5.62 -11.87
N GLU A 167 20.71 -4.49 -12.45
CA GLU A 167 21.38 -3.20 -12.23
C GLU A 167 20.36 -2.15 -11.78
N TRP A 168 20.84 -1.11 -11.12
CA TRP A 168 20.04 0.04 -10.76
C TRP A 168 20.75 1.34 -11.08
N ALA A 169 19.98 2.40 -11.29
CA ALA A 169 20.48 3.76 -11.50
C ALA A 169 19.59 4.75 -10.75
N GLY A 170 20.16 5.86 -10.31
CA GLY A 170 19.42 7.00 -9.78
C GLY A 170 19.54 8.21 -10.70
N LEU A 171 18.49 9.02 -10.78
CA LEU A 171 18.51 10.27 -11.55
C LEU A 171 17.48 11.26 -11.06
N ARG A 172 17.68 12.54 -11.39
CA ARG A 172 16.64 13.55 -11.15
C ARG A 172 15.40 13.20 -11.98
N PRO A 173 14.20 13.29 -11.39
CA PRO A 173 12.98 12.80 -12.02
C PRO A 173 12.59 13.61 -13.26
N ASP A 174 12.80 14.93 -13.23
CA ASP A 174 12.54 15.84 -14.34
C ASP A 174 13.36 17.14 -14.21
N ALA A 175 13.18 18.05 -15.17
CA ALA A 175 13.92 19.31 -15.23
C ALA A 175 13.50 20.35 -14.18
N GLU A 176 12.39 20.13 -13.48
CA GLU A 176 11.83 21.07 -12.49
C GLU A 176 12.19 20.62 -11.08
N HIS A 177 12.01 19.35 -10.71
CA HIS A 177 12.21 18.81 -9.37
C HIS A 177 13.66 18.35 -9.16
N THR A 178 14.62 19.25 -9.38
CA THR A 178 16.06 18.92 -9.46
C THR A 178 16.74 18.64 -8.12
N SER A 179 16.02 18.77 -7.01
CA SER A 179 16.47 18.36 -5.67
C SER A 179 15.97 16.97 -5.26
N GLU A 180 15.15 16.32 -6.10
CA GLU A 180 14.61 14.98 -5.87
C GLU A 180 15.32 13.91 -6.69
N LEU A 181 15.12 12.64 -6.31
CA LEU A 181 15.61 11.47 -7.03
C LEU A 181 14.50 10.48 -7.36
N ALA A 182 14.59 9.93 -8.57
CA ALA A 182 13.94 8.69 -8.97
C ALA A 182 14.99 7.60 -9.17
N TYR A 183 14.54 6.35 -9.08
CA TYR A 183 15.38 5.18 -9.17
C TYR A 183 14.82 4.21 -10.19
N VAL A 184 15.72 3.60 -10.93
CA VAL A 184 15.41 2.65 -12.00
C VAL A 184 16.13 1.36 -11.69
N ALA A 185 15.46 0.22 -11.91
CA ALA A 185 16.10 -1.08 -11.93
C ALA A 185 15.93 -1.72 -13.31
N TRP A 186 17.01 -2.24 -13.87
CA TRP A 186 17.01 -3.06 -15.08
C TRP A 186 17.27 -4.51 -14.72
N MET A 187 16.57 -5.41 -15.41
CA MET A 187 16.57 -6.84 -15.14
C MET A 187 16.69 -7.63 -16.45
N ASN A 188 17.79 -8.37 -16.60
CA ASN A 188 17.99 -9.31 -17.71
C ASN A 188 17.02 -10.49 -17.58
N GLN A 189 15.92 -10.44 -18.32
CA GLN A 189 14.86 -11.44 -18.23
C GLN A 189 15.35 -12.85 -18.64
N LYS A 190 16.39 -12.98 -19.47
CA LYS A 190 16.91 -14.31 -19.86
C LYS A 190 17.42 -15.09 -18.64
N ALA A 191 17.92 -14.39 -17.62
CA ALA A 191 18.46 -14.96 -16.39
C ALA A 191 17.43 -15.06 -15.24
N MET A 192 16.14 -14.78 -15.51
CA MET A 192 15.15 -14.58 -14.45
C MET A 192 13.84 -15.32 -14.67
N THR A 193 13.20 -15.68 -13.57
CA THR A 193 11.84 -16.19 -13.49
C THR A 193 11.00 -15.25 -12.63
N PHE A 194 9.85 -14.84 -13.14
CA PHE A 194 8.92 -13.91 -12.49
C PHE A 194 7.70 -14.65 -11.95
N GLN A 195 7.31 -14.37 -10.71
CA GLN A 195 6.15 -14.97 -10.06
C GLN A 195 5.27 -13.90 -9.41
N LEU A 196 3.99 -13.89 -9.77
CA LEU A 196 2.98 -13.07 -9.11
C LEU A 196 2.51 -13.76 -7.82
N HIS A 197 2.61 -13.05 -6.71
CA HIS A 197 2.07 -13.44 -5.41
C HIS A 197 0.78 -12.65 -5.14
N PRO A 198 -0.36 -13.32 -4.91
CA PRO A 198 -1.57 -12.64 -4.46
C PRO A 198 -1.41 -12.22 -3.00
N GLY A 199 -1.91 -11.05 -2.62
CA GLY A 199 -1.97 -10.63 -1.22
C GLY A 199 -3.14 -11.26 -0.46
N SER A 200 -3.07 -11.22 0.86
CA SER A 200 -4.11 -11.73 1.78
C SER A 200 -5.48 -11.07 1.58
N GLN A 201 -5.50 -9.80 1.15
CA GLN A 201 -6.72 -9.03 0.91
C GLN A 201 -6.98 -8.81 -0.58
N GLN A 202 -5.93 -8.62 -1.37
CA GLN A 202 -5.99 -8.16 -2.75
C GLN A 202 -5.13 -9.06 -3.61
N PRO A 203 -5.65 -9.61 -4.71
CA PRO A 203 -6.87 -9.22 -5.45
C PRO A 203 -8.19 -9.68 -4.83
N GLY A 204 -8.14 -10.53 -3.80
CA GLY A 204 -9.30 -11.21 -3.22
C GLY A 204 -9.41 -12.66 -3.70
N GLY A 205 -10.02 -13.50 -2.87
CA GLY A 205 -10.08 -14.95 -3.08
C GLY A 205 -8.85 -15.69 -2.56
N THR A 206 -8.93 -17.02 -2.52
CA THR A 206 -7.85 -17.91 -2.05
C THR A 206 -7.01 -18.48 -3.19
N PHE A 207 -5.70 -18.59 -2.98
CA PHE A 207 -4.74 -19.10 -3.95
C PHE A 207 -3.77 -20.08 -3.29
N SER A 208 -3.11 -20.93 -4.10
CA SER A 208 -2.04 -21.80 -3.64
C SER A 208 -0.71 -21.07 -3.47
N THR A 209 -0.47 -20.04 -4.25
CA THR A 209 0.70 -19.16 -4.10
C THR A 209 0.51 -18.33 -2.83
N PRO A 210 1.50 -18.32 -1.91
CA PRO A 210 1.41 -17.59 -0.66
C PRO A 210 1.45 -16.07 -0.87
N ASP A 211 0.95 -15.34 0.12
CA ASP A 211 0.98 -13.88 0.21
C ASP A 211 2.27 -13.33 0.86
N ASP A 212 3.25 -14.21 1.05
CA ASP A 212 4.62 -13.94 1.49
C ASP A 212 5.63 -14.78 0.69
N ILE A 213 6.91 -14.61 1.00
CA ILE A 213 8.01 -15.48 0.56
C ILE A 213 8.54 -16.22 1.81
N PRO A 214 8.02 -17.42 2.11
CA PRO A 214 8.34 -18.12 3.34
C PRO A 214 9.82 -18.56 3.38
N ALA A 215 10.33 -18.79 4.58
CA ALA A 215 11.65 -19.38 4.75
C ALA A 215 11.73 -20.73 4.00
N GLY A 216 12.83 -20.95 3.27
CA GLY A 216 13.01 -22.15 2.44
C GLY A 216 12.59 -21.99 0.97
N SER A 217 11.78 -20.99 0.61
CA SER A 217 11.47 -20.68 -0.80
C SER A 217 12.25 -19.50 -1.37
N ARG A 218 13.22 -18.94 -0.61
CA ARG A 218 13.99 -17.74 -0.98
C ARG A 218 15.28 -18.02 -1.75
N THR A 219 15.58 -19.30 -2.01
CA THR A 219 16.73 -19.67 -2.83
C THR A 219 16.61 -19.01 -4.19
N ASN A 220 17.69 -18.37 -4.65
CA ASN A 220 17.73 -17.59 -5.89
C ASN A 220 16.82 -16.36 -5.94
N LEU A 221 16.18 -15.94 -4.84
CA LEU A 221 15.43 -14.67 -4.82
C LEU A 221 16.39 -13.50 -5.03
N ILE A 222 16.11 -12.65 -6.01
CA ILE A 222 16.97 -11.51 -6.39
C ILE A 222 16.24 -10.17 -6.39
N ALA A 223 14.92 -10.15 -6.56
CA ALA A 223 14.14 -8.92 -6.49
C ALA A 223 12.68 -9.16 -6.11
N THR A 224 12.05 -8.10 -5.62
CA THR A 224 10.60 -8.01 -5.44
C THR A 224 10.10 -6.60 -5.70
N TRP A 225 8.88 -6.45 -6.21
CA TRP A 225 8.19 -5.15 -6.28
C TRP A 225 6.69 -5.26 -6.04
N ASN A 226 6.06 -4.13 -5.73
CA ASN A 226 4.63 -4.07 -5.44
C ASN A 226 3.73 -4.30 -6.66
N GLY A 227 2.51 -4.78 -6.43
CA GLY A 227 1.48 -4.86 -7.47
C GLY A 227 0.86 -3.51 -7.84
N GLY A 228 -0.24 -3.58 -8.59
CA GLY A 228 -1.02 -2.42 -9.03
C GLY A 228 -2.13 -1.99 -8.08
N PHE A 229 -2.97 -1.05 -8.55
CA PHE A 229 -4.16 -0.58 -7.81
C PHE A 229 -5.11 -1.72 -7.45
N LYS A 230 -5.95 -1.53 -6.41
CA LYS A 230 -6.96 -2.52 -5.99
C LYS A 230 -7.73 -3.09 -7.19
N VAL A 231 -8.00 -4.38 -7.19
CA VAL A 231 -8.84 -5.04 -8.23
C VAL A 231 -10.31 -4.73 -7.94
N ASN A 232 -10.69 -3.45 -8.10
CA ASN A 232 -11.98 -2.89 -7.77
C ASN A 232 -12.52 -2.10 -8.99
N PRO A 233 -13.84 -2.12 -9.25
CA PRO A 233 -14.42 -1.36 -10.36
C PRO A 233 -14.16 0.15 -10.35
N ASN A 234 -13.71 0.73 -9.23
CA ASN A 234 -13.46 2.16 -9.11
C ASN A 234 -11.97 2.53 -9.02
N ASP A 235 -11.06 1.54 -8.93
CA ASP A 235 -9.62 1.77 -8.75
C ASP A 235 -8.84 1.37 -10.02
N SER A 236 -8.45 0.10 -10.16
CA SER A 236 -7.71 -0.37 -11.35
C SER A 236 -8.55 -0.42 -12.63
N LEU A 237 -9.89 -0.48 -12.50
CA LEU A 237 -10.84 -0.65 -13.60
C LEU A 237 -10.57 -1.91 -14.46
N SER A 238 -9.87 -2.91 -13.92
CA SER A 238 -9.28 -3.99 -14.72
C SER A 238 -9.35 -5.35 -14.03
N GLY A 239 -8.88 -6.40 -14.70
CA GLY A 239 -9.03 -7.79 -14.27
C GLY A 239 -7.81 -8.39 -13.57
N TYR A 240 -8.03 -9.59 -13.03
CA TYR A 240 -7.00 -10.41 -12.42
C TYR A 240 -7.29 -11.88 -12.69
N TYR A 241 -6.27 -12.58 -13.18
CA TYR A 241 -6.28 -14.03 -13.40
C TYR A 241 -5.01 -14.65 -12.83
N GLN A 242 -5.13 -15.80 -12.18
CA GLN A 242 -3.99 -16.61 -11.75
C GLN A 242 -4.40 -18.07 -11.58
N ASP A 243 -3.57 -18.99 -12.10
CA ASP A 243 -3.69 -20.43 -11.86
C ASP A 243 -5.09 -21.00 -12.16
N GLY A 244 -5.68 -20.59 -13.30
CA GLY A 244 -7.02 -21.03 -13.72
C GLY A 244 -8.17 -20.31 -13.02
N LYS A 245 -7.88 -19.37 -12.11
CA LYS A 245 -8.86 -18.61 -11.36
C LYS A 245 -8.91 -17.16 -11.79
N THR A 246 -10.11 -16.72 -12.18
CA THR A 246 -10.39 -15.31 -12.47
C THR A 246 -11.06 -14.67 -11.26
N VAL A 247 -10.40 -13.69 -10.65
CA VAL A 247 -11.03 -12.87 -9.58
C VAL A 247 -11.95 -11.84 -10.21
N ARG A 248 -11.48 -11.24 -11.31
CA ARG A 248 -12.24 -10.30 -12.13
C ARG A 248 -11.85 -10.48 -13.58
N ALA A 249 -12.86 -10.46 -14.46
CA ALA A 249 -12.65 -10.63 -15.90
C ALA A 249 -11.59 -9.65 -16.43
N LEU A 250 -10.70 -10.19 -17.27
CA LEU A 250 -9.72 -9.40 -18.01
C LEU A 250 -10.45 -8.52 -19.01
N VAL A 251 -9.95 -7.29 -19.18
CA VAL A 251 -10.58 -6.24 -19.98
C VAL A 251 -9.63 -5.84 -21.10
N ASP A 252 -10.13 -5.85 -22.34
CA ASP A 252 -9.38 -5.37 -23.50
C ASP A 252 -9.01 -3.89 -23.36
N GLY A 253 -7.84 -3.51 -23.89
CA GLY A 253 -7.33 -2.14 -23.82
C GLY A 253 -6.66 -1.79 -22.47
N LYS A 254 -6.59 -2.72 -21.52
CA LYS A 254 -5.89 -2.50 -20.24
C LYS A 254 -4.44 -2.94 -20.31
N ALA A 255 -3.57 -2.14 -19.69
CA ALA A 255 -2.19 -2.53 -19.48
C ALA A 255 -2.13 -3.77 -18.59
N SER A 256 -1.29 -4.73 -18.97
CA SER A 256 -1.22 -6.04 -18.33
C SER A 256 0.22 -6.50 -18.15
N GLU A 257 0.52 -6.95 -16.93
CA GLU A 257 1.64 -7.82 -16.60
C GLU A 257 1.19 -9.28 -16.77
N VAL A 258 1.80 -10.00 -17.71
CA VAL A 258 1.45 -11.38 -18.04
C VAL A 258 2.63 -12.30 -17.74
N PHE A 259 2.40 -13.25 -16.84
CA PHE A 259 3.38 -14.21 -16.34
C PHE A 259 3.19 -15.55 -17.04
N TYR A 260 4.28 -16.14 -17.54
CA TYR A 260 4.25 -17.34 -18.36
C TYR A 260 4.88 -18.55 -17.65
N LYS A 261 4.51 -19.75 -18.11
CA LYS A 261 5.00 -21.03 -17.58
C LYS A 261 6.51 -21.22 -17.67
N ASP A 262 7.15 -20.57 -18.64
CA ASP A 262 8.62 -20.57 -18.77
C ASP A 262 9.31 -19.59 -17.80
N GLY A 263 8.52 -18.89 -16.97
CA GLY A 263 8.99 -17.89 -16.03
C GLY A 263 9.16 -16.50 -16.63
N SER A 264 8.86 -16.30 -17.92
CA SER A 264 8.92 -14.97 -18.54
C SER A 264 7.73 -14.09 -18.12
N LEU A 265 7.94 -12.77 -18.23
CA LEU A 265 7.01 -11.69 -18.03
C LEU A 265 6.90 -10.86 -19.33
N LYS A 266 5.68 -10.50 -19.70
CA LYS A 266 5.41 -9.49 -20.74
C LYS A 266 4.56 -8.36 -20.19
N ILE A 267 4.76 -7.18 -20.76
CA ILE A 267 3.98 -5.97 -20.48
C ILE A 267 3.44 -5.43 -21.79
N GLY A 268 2.14 -5.13 -21.82
CA GLY A 268 1.46 -4.67 -23.03
C GLY A 268 -0.04 -4.49 -22.83
N GLU A 269 -0.72 -4.10 -23.90
CA GLU A 269 -2.16 -3.92 -23.92
C GLU A 269 -2.88 -5.26 -24.15
N TRP A 270 -3.81 -5.60 -23.25
CA TRP A 270 -4.63 -6.80 -23.38
C TRP A 270 -5.58 -6.71 -24.57
N GLY A 271 -5.72 -7.80 -25.31
CA GLY A 271 -6.54 -7.88 -26.53
C GLY A 271 -5.83 -7.39 -27.79
N ARG A 272 -4.71 -6.65 -27.66
CA ARG A 272 -3.91 -6.15 -28.78
C ARG A 272 -2.52 -6.78 -28.84
N ASP A 273 -1.74 -6.60 -27.77
CA ASP A 273 -0.36 -7.10 -27.68
C ASP A 273 -0.31 -8.48 -26.99
N LEU A 274 -1.22 -8.68 -26.04
CA LEU A 274 -1.28 -9.84 -25.17
C LEU A 274 -2.69 -10.42 -25.18
N THR A 275 -2.78 -11.74 -25.26
CA THR A 275 -4.05 -12.47 -25.21
C THR A 275 -3.89 -13.72 -24.35
N MET A 276 -5.01 -14.30 -23.93
CA MET A 276 -4.96 -15.55 -23.17
C MET A 276 -4.41 -16.68 -24.04
N THR A 277 -3.41 -17.40 -23.52
CA THR A 277 -2.86 -18.60 -24.16
C THR A 277 -2.66 -19.70 -23.13
N PRO A 278 -2.48 -20.97 -23.53
CA PRO A 278 -2.15 -22.05 -22.59
C PRO A 278 -0.83 -21.87 -21.84
N GLN A 279 0.01 -20.91 -22.23
CA GLN A 279 1.28 -20.61 -21.56
C GLN A 279 1.13 -19.56 -20.44
N VAL A 280 0.00 -18.86 -20.37
CA VAL A 280 -0.26 -17.84 -19.34
C VAL A 280 -0.57 -18.52 -18.00
N VAL A 281 0.16 -18.13 -16.97
CA VAL A 281 -0.04 -18.55 -15.57
C VAL A 281 -0.84 -17.51 -14.82
N SER A 282 -0.45 -16.24 -14.94
CA SER A 282 -1.11 -15.12 -14.28
C SER A 282 -1.21 -13.91 -15.20
N VAL A 283 -2.26 -13.12 -15.02
CA VAL A 283 -2.44 -11.80 -15.64
C VAL A 283 -2.84 -10.84 -14.55
N ARG A 284 -1.99 -9.85 -14.32
CA ARG A 284 -2.30 -8.69 -13.51
C ARG A 284 -2.54 -7.50 -14.43
N GLN A 285 -3.79 -7.09 -14.56
CA GLN A 285 -4.07 -5.84 -15.27
C GLN A 285 -3.99 -4.68 -14.30
N ASN A 286 -3.68 -3.51 -14.84
CA ASN A 286 -3.87 -2.26 -14.14
C ASN A 286 -4.56 -1.28 -15.10
N LEU A 287 -4.20 0.00 -15.03
CA LEU A 287 -4.76 1.12 -15.77
C LEU A 287 -4.43 1.03 -17.29
N SER A 288 -4.23 2.16 -17.97
CA SER A 288 -3.79 2.17 -19.37
C SER A 288 -2.26 2.18 -19.45
N LEU A 289 -1.69 1.83 -20.61
CA LEU A 289 -0.25 1.95 -20.83
C LEU A 289 0.22 3.40 -20.64
N LEU A 290 1.38 3.56 -19.99
CA LEU A 290 2.11 4.82 -19.86
C LEU A 290 3.03 5.05 -21.06
N VAL A 291 3.67 3.97 -21.51
CA VAL A 291 4.44 3.93 -22.75
C VAL A 291 3.82 2.85 -23.62
N ASP A 292 3.53 3.22 -24.86
CA ASP A 292 2.95 2.33 -25.86
C ASP A 292 3.78 2.44 -27.13
N ASN A 293 4.41 1.33 -27.53
CA ASN A 293 5.31 1.26 -28.69
C ASN A 293 6.37 2.38 -28.70
N GLY A 294 6.96 2.67 -27.54
CA GLY A 294 7.99 3.69 -27.32
C GLY A 294 7.47 5.14 -27.27
N GLN A 295 6.15 5.33 -27.30
CA GLN A 295 5.51 6.64 -27.19
C GLN A 295 4.89 6.85 -25.82
N VAL A 296 5.23 7.99 -25.19
CA VAL A 296 4.66 8.39 -23.89
C VAL A 296 3.20 8.81 -24.11
N GLN A 297 2.28 8.09 -23.46
CA GLN A 297 0.84 8.32 -23.57
C GLN A 297 0.33 9.41 -22.61
N ALA A 298 1.07 9.64 -21.52
CA ALA A 298 0.74 10.61 -20.49
C ALA A 298 1.41 11.98 -20.70
N ALA A 299 1.88 12.29 -21.92
CA ALA A 299 2.69 13.47 -22.20
C ALA A 299 1.96 14.77 -21.82
N GLY A 300 2.60 15.59 -20.98
CA GLY A 300 2.03 16.84 -20.50
C GLY A 300 0.89 16.67 -19.49
N ASN A 301 0.67 15.46 -18.99
CA ASN A 301 -0.28 15.19 -17.92
C ASN A 301 0.44 15.09 -16.57
N SER A 302 0.29 16.12 -15.73
CA SER A 302 0.83 16.13 -14.36
C SER A 302 -0.03 15.35 -13.36
N GLY A 303 -1.13 14.74 -13.82
CA GLY A 303 -2.14 14.18 -12.95
C GLY A 303 -3.04 13.12 -13.56
N SER A 304 -4.10 12.90 -12.82
CA SER A 304 -4.91 11.72 -12.79
C SER A 304 -6.09 11.73 -13.76
N GLY A 305 -6.48 10.53 -14.21
CA GLY A 305 -7.79 10.29 -14.79
C GLY A 305 -8.15 8.81 -14.68
N THR A 306 -9.34 8.43 -15.14
CA THR A 306 -9.75 7.01 -15.24
C THR A 306 -8.77 6.15 -16.05
N LYS A 307 -7.90 6.79 -16.85
CA LYS A 307 -6.85 6.13 -17.62
C LYS A 307 -5.60 5.76 -16.83
N TRP A 308 -5.22 6.51 -15.78
CA TRP A 308 -3.94 6.37 -15.07
C TRP A 308 -4.07 6.68 -13.56
N GLY A 309 -5.16 6.24 -12.95
CA GLY A 309 -5.39 6.33 -11.51
C GLY A 309 -6.01 7.67 -11.11
N VAL A 310 -6.91 7.63 -10.11
CA VAL A 310 -7.48 8.84 -9.53
C VAL A 310 -6.54 9.41 -8.46
N THR A 311 -5.94 10.57 -8.69
CA THR A 311 -5.19 11.38 -7.73
C THR A 311 -5.95 12.67 -7.49
N VAL A 312 -5.96 13.12 -6.25
CA VAL A 312 -6.70 14.29 -5.82
C VAL A 312 -6.15 15.56 -6.51
N ASN A 313 -7.03 16.45 -6.98
CA ASN A 313 -6.72 17.73 -7.65
C ASN A 313 -5.82 17.71 -8.92
N ASN A 314 -5.55 16.55 -9.51
CA ASN A 314 -4.92 16.44 -10.84
C ASN A 314 -3.48 17.02 -10.95
N ALA A 315 -2.74 17.16 -9.85
CA ALA A 315 -1.46 17.88 -9.85
C ALA A 315 -0.39 17.32 -8.88
N PHE A 316 -0.49 16.06 -8.46
CA PHE A 316 0.40 15.56 -7.40
C PHE A 316 1.55 14.70 -7.92
N PHE A 317 2.73 15.19 -7.57
CA PHE A 317 3.94 14.41 -7.41
C PHE A 317 3.77 13.62 -6.10
N VAL A 318 3.67 12.31 -6.23
CA VAL A 318 3.48 11.37 -5.10
C VAL A 318 4.42 10.20 -5.29
N PRO A 319 4.54 9.31 -4.29
CA PRO A 319 5.20 8.04 -4.53
C PRO A 319 4.53 7.37 -5.71
N ARG A 320 5.29 7.08 -6.77
CA ARG A 320 4.78 6.26 -7.87
C ARG A 320 5.75 5.16 -8.19
N SER A 321 5.20 4.06 -8.70
CA SER A 321 5.95 2.97 -9.27
C SER A 321 5.40 2.60 -10.63
N GLY A 322 6.25 2.03 -11.47
CA GLY A 322 5.87 1.53 -12.77
C GLY A 322 6.84 0.46 -13.25
N VAL A 323 6.35 -0.38 -14.16
CA VAL A 323 7.12 -1.46 -14.76
C VAL A 323 6.97 -1.42 -16.27
N GLY A 324 8.04 -1.74 -16.98
CA GLY A 324 8.08 -1.75 -18.43
C GLY A 324 8.92 -2.90 -18.98
N ILE A 325 8.76 -3.13 -20.28
CA ILE A 325 9.55 -4.10 -21.05
C ILE A 325 10.30 -3.36 -22.16
N THR A 326 11.58 -3.66 -22.33
CA THR A 326 12.41 -3.09 -23.40
C THR A 326 12.18 -3.81 -24.72
N ALA A 327 12.67 -3.23 -25.82
CA ALA A 327 12.64 -3.90 -27.14
C ALA A 327 13.42 -5.23 -27.16
N LYS A 328 14.44 -5.38 -26.29
CA LYS A 328 15.21 -6.63 -26.12
C LYS A 328 14.46 -7.67 -25.27
N GLY A 329 13.35 -7.27 -24.65
CA GLY A 329 12.57 -8.11 -23.75
C GLY A 329 13.06 -8.10 -22.31
N ASP A 330 13.94 -7.18 -21.92
CA ASP A 330 14.33 -7.01 -20.51
C ASP A 330 13.26 -6.24 -19.74
N ILE A 331 13.21 -6.42 -18.41
CA ILE A 331 12.24 -5.74 -17.56
C ILE A 331 12.92 -4.52 -16.92
N VAL A 332 12.18 -3.41 -16.87
CA VAL A 332 12.58 -2.21 -16.15
C VAL A 332 11.53 -1.83 -15.13
N TYR A 333 11.97 -1.43 -13.95
CA TYR A 333 11.14 -0.83 -12.91
C TYR A 333 11.57 0.61 -12.67
N VAL A 334 10.63 1.50 -12.39
CA VAL A 334 10.89 2.88 -11.95
C VAL A 334 10.11 3.17 -10.68
N GLY A 335 10.75 3.83 -9.71
CA GLY A 335 10.09 4.34 -8.51
C GLY A 335 10.71 5.66 -8.03
N GLY A 336 9.91 6.53 -7.43
CA GLY A 336 10.34 7.84 -6.92
C GLY A 336 9.29 8.49 -6.01
N GLN A 337 9.74 9.33 -5.07
CA GLN A 337 8.92 9.79 -3.94
C GLN A 337 7.92 10.84 -4.38
N ASP A 338 8.31 11.58 -5.40
CA ASP A 338 7.62 12.73 -5.92
C ASP A 338 7.64 12.60 -7.44
N LEU A 339 6.72 11.80 -7.97
CA LEU A 339 6.57 11.58 -9.41
C LEU A 339 5.16 11.95 -9.87
N SER A 340 5.09 12.69 -10.97
CA SER A 340 3.88 12.77 -11.78
C SER A 340 3.76 11.55 -12.70
N VAL A 341 2.57 11.34 -13.28
CA VAL A 341 2.37 10.25 -14.26
C VAL A 341 3.21 10.46 -15.53
N ASP A 342 3.36 11.70 -16.02
CA ASP A 342 4.22 12.04 -17.14
C ASP A 342 5.71 11.81 -16.81
N THR A 343 6.13 12.23 -15.62
CA THR A 343 7.51 12.01 -15.11
C THR A 343 7.82 10.51 -15.08
N LEU A 344 6.93 9.69 -14.49
CA LEU A 344 7.09 8.23 -14.46
C LEU A 344 7.17 7.64 -15.88
N ALA A 345 6.28 8.04 -16.78
CA ALA A 345 6.26 7.54 -18.16
C ALA A 345 7.52 7.90 -18.95
N LYS A 346 8.03 9.14 -18.78
CA LYS A 346 9.29 9.59 -19.37
C LYS A 346 10.47 8.79 -18.85
N LEU A 347 10.55 8.55 -17.54
CA LEU A 347 11.61 7.75 -16.93
C LEU A 347 11.59 6.31 -17.44
N LEU A 348 10.41 5.66 -17.51
CA LEU A 348 10.26 4.31 -18.07
C LEU A 348 10.73 4.24 -19.53
N LYS A 349 10.33 5.20 -20.35
CA LYS A 349 10.80 5.31 -21.74
C LYS A 349 12.31 5.54 -21.80
N GLN A 350 12.86 6.41 -20.95
CA GLN A 350 14.27 6.75 -20.95
C GLN A 350 15.15 5.57 -20.51
N ALA A 351 14.62 4.71 -19.63
CA ALA A 351 15.20 3.42 -19.27
C ALA A 351 15.08 2.35 -20.38
N GLY A 352 14.44 2.68 -21.51
CA GLY A 352 14.36 1.83 -22.69
C GLY A 352 13.05 1.03 -22.82
N ALA A 353 12.05 1.27 -21.97
CA ALA A 353 10.77 0.59 -22.11
C ALA A 353 10.07 0.99 -23.42
N VAL A 354 9.58 -0.01 -24.15
CA VAL A 354 8.71 0.19 -25.32
C VAL A 354 7.25 0.07 -24.95
N ASN A 355 6.92 -0.80 -23.99
CA ASN A 355 5.62 -0.85 -23.33
C ASN A 355 5.83 -0.73 -21.83
N ALA A 356 5.05 0.11 -21.16
CA ALA A 356 5.15 0.29 -19.72
C ALA A 356 3.81 0.68 -19.10
N MET A 357 3.65 0.36 -17.82
CA MET A 357 2.44 0.62 -17.06
C MET A 357 2.73 1.10 -15.65
N GLU A 358 1.79 1.85 -15.09
CA GLU A 358 1.81 2.26 -13.70
C GLU A 358 1.47 1.08 -12.78
N LEU A 359 2.01 1.11 -11.57
CA LEU A 359 1.70 0.19 -10.46
C LEU A 359 0.96 0.96 -9.36
N ASP A 360 1.08 0.57 -8.09
CA ASP A 360 0.54 1.36 -6.98
C ASP A 360 1.28 2.71 -6.81
N ILE A 361 0.58 3.71 -6.29
CA ILE A 361 1.04 5.08 -6.05
C ILE A 361 0.91 5.49 -4.58
N ASN A 362 0.54 4.56 -3.70
CA ASN A 362 0.47 4.84 -2.29
C ASN A 362 1.84 4.68 -1.63
N ALA A 363 2.20 5.61 -0.73
CA ALA A 363 3.45 5.60 0.02
C ALA A 363 3.69 4.32 0.85
N ASP A 364 2.61 3.64 1.26
CA ASP A 364 2.68 2.39 2.02
C ASP A 364 2.85 1.15 1.14
N TRP A 365 2.52 1.21 -0.16
CA TRP A 365 2.59 0.04 -1.04
C TRP A 365 3.71 0.12 -2.07
N THR A 366 4.07 1.30 -2.54
CA THR A 366 5.16 1.50 -3.50
C THR A 366 6.49 0.97 -2.94
N SER A 367 7.09 -0.02 -3.60
CA SER A 367 8.35 -0.63 -3.14
C SER A 367 9.06 -1.44 -4.22
N TYR A 368 10.39 -1.39 -4.20
CA TYR A 368 11.25 -2.33 -4.90
C TYR A 368 12.42 -2.70 -4.00
N MET A 369 12.70 -3.99 -3.91
CA MET A 369 13.85 -4.52 -3.18
C MET A 369 14.64 -5.42 -4.08
N TYR A 370 15.96 -5.41 -3.90
CA TYR A 370 16.85 -6.42 -4.45
C TYR A 370 17.50 -7.21 -3.30
N TYR A 371 17.90 -8.43 -3.60
CA TYR A 371 18.31 -9.41 -2.60
C TYR A 371 19.71 -9.90 -2.93
N THR A 372 20.59 -9.87 -1.93
CA THR A 372 21.97 -10.35 -2.06
C THR A 372 22.26 -11.40 -1.00
N VAL A 373 22.96 -12.46 -1.39
CA VAL A 373 23.39 -13.50 -0.44
C VAL A 373 24.64 -12.98 0.27
N THR A 374 24.57 -12.84 1.59
CA THR A 374 25.73 -12.54 2.44
C THR A 374 26.17 -13.83 3.15
N GLY A 375 27.44 -14.22 3.00
CA GLY A 375 27.97 -15.44 3.63
C GLY A 375 27.38 -16.75 3.08
N THR A 376 27.12 -17.72 3.96
CA THR A 376 26.71 -19.10 3.59
C THR A 376 25.19 -19.32 3.52
N SER A 377 24.37 -18.32 3.82
CA SER A 377 22.90 -18.46 3.93
C SER A 377 22.20 -18.20 2.60
N ALA A 378 22.47 -19.01 1.58
CA ALA A 378 21.85 -18.88 0.25
C ALA A 378 20.32 -18.97 0.26
N GLY A 379 19.72 -19.55 1.31
CA GLY A 379 18.27 -19.67 1.49
C GLY A 379 17.61 -18.51 2.23
N ASP A 380 18.35 -17.47 2.62
CA ASP A 380 17.81 -16.28 3.28
C ASP A 380 18.59 -15.02 2.88
N PRO A 381 18.42 -14.53 1.64
CA PRO A 381 19.19 -13.41 1.15
C PRO A 381 18.79 -12.10 1.85
N THR A 382 19.74 -11.19 1.98
CA THR A 382 19.53 -9.90 2.64
C THR A 382 18.80 -8.94 1.68
N PRO A 383 17.60 -8.43 2.05
CA PRO A 383 16.90 -7.45 1.24
C PRO A 383 17.53 -6.06 1.38
N THR A 384 17.61 -5.33 0.27
CA THR A 384 17.96 -3.91 0.23
C THR A 384 16.89 -3.16 -0.53
N LYS A 385 16.43 -2.04 0.04
CA LYS A 385 15.51 -1.13 -0.65
C LYS A 385 16.25 -0.44 -1.80
N LEU A 386 15.64 -0.35 -2.97
CA LEU A 386 16.17 0.45 -4.07
C LEU A 386 16.23 1.95 -3.71
N TRP A 387 15.34 2.39 -2.83
CA TRP A 387 15.13 3.78 -2.45
C TRP A 387 14.35 3.86 -1.13
N ASP A 388 14.31 5.03 -0.50
CA ASP A 388 13.76 5.17 0.85
C ASP A 388 12.23 5.29 0.86
N PHE A 389 11.52 4.15 0.73
CA PHE A 389 10.07 4.06 0.89
C PHE A 389 9.68 3.60 2.31
N THR A 390 8.41 3.78 2.69
CA THR A 390 7.88 3.61 4.07
C THR A 390 8.13 2.22 4.68
N GLN A 391 7.80 1.17 3.95
CA GLN A 391 7.78 -0.21 4.47
C GLN A 391 9.19 -0.78 4.66
N PRO A 392 9.42 -1.74 5.58
CA PRO A 392 10.74 -2.31 5.81
C PRO A 392 11.21 -3.15 4.60
N ALA A 393 12.53 -3.37 4.49
CA ALA A 393 13.12 -4.08 3.34
C ALA A 393 12.69 -5.55 3.27
N ASP A 394 12.37 -6.16 4.40
CA ASP A 394 11.92 -7.55 4.53
C ASP A 394 10.38 -7.69 4.47
N ARG A 395 9.63 -6.67 4.00
CA ARG A 395 8.15 -6.69 4.01
C ARG A 395 7.51 -7.93 3.36
N TYR A 396 8.15 -8.53 2.34
CA TYR A 396 7.63 -9.71 1.65
C TYR A 396 8.16 -11.03 2.22
N TYR A 397 8.97 -10.99 3.28
CA TYR A 397 9.26 -12.17 4.10
C TYR A 397 8.15 -12.45 5.12
N GLN A 398 7.12 -11.61 5.12
CA GLN A 398 5.93 -11.66 5.95
C GLN A 398 4.70 -11.49 5.04
N PRO A 399 3.50 -11.89 5.49
CA PRO A 399 2.28 -11.72 4.71
C PRO A 399 2.06 -10.29 4.24
N SER A 400 1.70 -10.13 2.98
CA SER A 400 1.30 -8.86 2.38
C SER A 400 -0.21 -8.78 2.20
N SER A 401 -0.79 -7.59 2.39
CA SER A 401 -2.20 -7.35 2.06
C SER A 401 -2.44 -7.23 0.56
N ARG A 402 -1.42 -6.78 -0.18
CA ARG A 402 -1.45 -6.51 -1.62
C ARG A 402 -0.68 -7.56 -2.38
N ASP A 403 -1.05 -7.72 -3.65
CA ASP A 403 -0.26 -8.51 -4.59
C ASP A 403 1.12 -7.88 -4.81
N PHE A 404 2.11 -8.71 -5.11
CA PHE A 404 3.48 -8.31 -5.39
C PHE A 404 4.13 -9.32 -6.34
N VAL A 405 5.26 -8.95 -6.92
CA VAL A 405 6.05 -9.83 -7.79
C VAL A 405 7.33 -10.23 -7.09
N ALA A 406 7.66 -11.51 -7.17
CA ALA A 406 8.97 -12.05 -6.79
C ALA A 406 9.75 -12.46 -8.04
N VAL A 407 11.06 -12.21 -8.01
CA VAL A 407 11.98 -12.54 -9.10
C VAL A 407 13.07 -13.46 -8.60
N TYR A 408 13.25 -14.56 -9.33
CA TYR A 408 14.24 -15.57 -9.04
C TYR A 408 15.26 -15.66 -10.16
N LYS A 409 16.52 -15.88 -9.80
CA LYS A 409 17.58 -16.25 -10.75
C LYS A 409 17.34 -17.67 -11.29
N ARG A 410 17.48 -17.85 -12.60
CA ARG A 410 17.38 -19.14 -13.29
C ARG A 410 18.60 -20.03 -13.11
#